data_AF-A0A257UNU3-F1
#
_entry.id   AF-A0A257UNU3-F1
#
_cell.length_a   1.000
_cell.length_b   1.000
_cell.length_c   1.000
_cell.angle_alpha   90.00
_cell.angle_beta   90.00
_cell.angle_gamma   90.00
#
_symmetry.space_group_name_H-M   'P 1'
#
loop_
_entity.id
_entity.type
_entity.pdbx_description
1 polymer ?
#
loop_
_entity_poly.entity_id
_entity_poly.type
_entity_poly.pdbx_seq_one_letter_code
_entity_poly.pdbx_strand_id
1 'polypeptide(L)'
;MSWLSDIFRKRTGGDAVTVLKLRTTRFRQLLRSYGTMLELLDDAAEKQGGGFVLDRQYVVALAEQVAELADAVVFDLNVLTSQQHLAFYGAVDRLRSELRGVLEREPGSDPEARSERSGPGVGATPAISPAVLAAALARAEVLFSECGQVARRGVAAGPVCNLGDLPAPGSVAPGSVLVATDLAVEDRDLAVIKHAGAILLDRGAVTDAAARLARELHIPTIVGLHTATSRLATGTEVTVDADDNVVYLGRVAELVEYYRAERLATEEEPEYRLLRLVRRTVFPLTLPAAVTEPALADCRTLRDVVHLAHSLAGDALAAVLASLCGRASASEGVAAAPPFEVFVSGLDGSAGGGPARGAVPLRPRAGLLRALLEGLGNPCAPGREHASSSPPPALCAAVRGEHIVAAATFPGGFDMLDATAGAASGTNAVYCRFAPRGASDRRGVRGELAAGVLAGLGFAVAVTGREVSGWVRGLPCAEIEERVRAVGGLFAGLGPRDGAGWERAAAGPFAEGFMRDRPRGAATPNDSGGARTSGGMT
;
A
#
# COMPACT_ATOMS: atom_id res chain seq x y z
N MET A 1 -6.92 26.69 25.99
CA MET A 1 -7.92 25.93 25.20
C MET A 1 -9.19 26.72 24.83
N SER A 2 -9.52 27.87 25.47
CA SER A 2 -10.70 28.72 25.14
C SER A 2 -10.61 29.51 23.83
N TRP A 3 -9.40 29.75 23.30
CA TRP A 3 -9.20 30.65 22.16
C TRP A 3 -9.59 30.01 20.81
N LEU A 4 -9.46 28.69 20.67
CA LEU A 4 -9.87 27.96 19.46
C LEU A 4 -11.39 27.88 19.33
N SER A 5 -12.11 27.66 20.43
CA SER A 5 -13.59 27.67 20.43
C SER A 5 -14.17 29.04 20.05
N ASP A 6 -13.49 30.15 20.39
CA ASP A 6 -13.92 31.49 20.00
C ASP A 6 -13.68 31.81 18.52
N ILE A 7 -12.68 31.19 17.89
CA ILE A 7 -12.47 31.28 16.43
C ILE A 7 -13.60 30.57 15.67
N PHE A 8 -14.09 29.43 16.19
CA PHE A 8 -15.17 28.67 15.57
C PHE A 8 -16.57 29.24 15.88
N ARG A 9 -16.77 29.92 17.01
CA ARG A 9 -18.10 30.45 17.41
C ARG A 9 -18.46 31.80 16.79
N LYS A 10 -17.50 32.57 16.28
CA LYS A 10 -17.72 33.98 15.84
C LYS A 10 -17.80 34.24 14.32
N ARG A 11 -17.89 33.22 13.46
CA ARG A 11 -18.02 33.44 12.00
C ARG A 11 -19.05 32.52 11.34
N THR A 12 -20.32 32.88 11.48
CA THR A 12 -21.42 32.33 10.66
C THR A 12 -21.61 33.05 9.32
N GLY A 13 -20.67 33.91 8.90
CA GLY A 13 -20.80 34.71 7.67
C GLY A 13 -19.56 34.81 6.77
N GLY A 14 -18.43 34.17 7.09
CA GLY A 14 -17.24 34.16 6.24
C GLY A 14 -16.28 33.07 6.70
N ASP A 15 -15.77 32.17 5.88
CA ASP A 15 -15.86 31.99 4.43
C ASP A 15 -15.70 30.48 4.28
N ALA A 16 -16.66 29.77 3.68
CA ALA A 16 -16.70 28.31 3.67
C ALA A 16 -15.40 27.71 3.05
N VAL A 17 -14.75 28.51 2.21
CA VAL A 17 -13.41 28.31 1.66
C VAL A 17 -12.29 28.28 2.71
N THR A 18 -12.35 29.12 3.74
CA THR A 18 -11.37 29.11 4.86
C THR A 18 -11.50 27.85 5.71
N VAL A 19 -12.72 27.39 5.96
CA VAL A 19 -12.97 26.13 6.66
C VAL A 19 -12.46 24.95 5.83
N LEU A 20 -12.71 24.95 4.52
CA LEU A 20 -12.19 23.93 3.62
C LEU A 20 -10.66 23.93 3.59
N LYS A 21 -10.01 25.09 3.44
CA LYS A 21 -8.55 25.23 3.51
C LYS A 21 -7.94 24.62 4.77
N LEU A 22 -8.51 24.94 5.93
CA LEU A 22 -8.02 24.43 7.21
C LEU A 22 -8.23 22.92 7.32
N ARG A 23 -9.41 22.42 6.92
CA ARG A 23 -9.70 20.98 6.93
C ARG A 23 -8.80 20.22 5.97
N THR A 24 -8.65 20.65 4.72
CA THR A 24 -7.72 20.05 3.77
C THR A 24 -6.28 20.00 4.30
N THR A 25 -5.79 21.08 4.90
CA THR A 25 -4.44 21.12 5.49
C THR A 25 -4.28 20.09 6.60
N ARG A 26 -5.28 19.96 7.48
CA ARG A 26 -5.29 19.00 8.58
C ARG A 26 -5.41 17.56 8.09
N PHE A 27 -6.24 17.30 7.10
CA PHE A 27 -6.34 15.99 6.47
C PHE A 27 -5.02 15.55 5.85
N ARG A 28 -4.30 16.45 5.17
CA ARG A 28 -2.97 16.14 4.64
C ARG A 28 -1.95 15.82 5.73
N GLN A 29 -2.01 16.50 6.86
CA GLN A 29 -1.15 16.19 8.00
C GLN A 29 -1.46 14.80 8.57
N LEU A 30 -2.74 14.46 8.66
CA LEU A 30 -3.21 13.12 9.04
C LEU A 30 -2.65 12.06 8.08
N LEU A 31 -2.75 12.27 6.77
CA LEU A 31 -2.21 11.35 5.75
C LEU A 31 -0.69 11.18 5.85
N ARG A 32 0.04 12.26 6.18
CA ARG A 32 1.49 12.20 6.42
C ARG A 32 1.80 11.29 7.60
N SER A 33 1.14 11.53 8.72
CA SER A 33 1.33 10.77 9.95
C SER A 33 0.98 9.30 9.76
N TYR A 34 -0.14 9.00 9.09
CA TYR A 34 -0.53 7.62 8.79
C TYR A 34 0.46 6.91 7.85
N GLY A 35 0.89 7.58 6.77
CA GLY A 35 1.88 7.01 5.83
C GLY A 35 3.22 6.70 6.52
N THR A 36 3.73 7.64 7.32
CA THR A 36 4.96 7.42 8.09
C THR A 36 4.82 6.28 9.10
N MET A 37 3.65 6.11 9.71
CA MET A 37 3.40 4.95 10.57
C MET A 37 3.57 3.66 9.77
N LEU A 38 2.97 3.54 8.60
CA LEU A 38 3.08 2.34 7.76
C LEU A 38 4.53 2.05 7.33
N GLU A 39 5.28 3.07 6.96
CA GLU A 39 6.72 2.94 6.63
C GLU A 39 7.52 2.37 7.82
N LEU A 40 7.26 2.84 9.05
CA LEU A 40 7.86 2.29 10.26
C LEU A 40 7.45 0.84 10.52
N LEU A 41 6.18 0.48 10.25
CA LEU A 41 5.71 -0.89 10.40
C LEU A 41 6.40 -1.84 9.41
N ASP A 42 6.64 -1.39 8.18
CA ASP A 42 7.31 -2.16 7.14
C ASP A 42 8.80 -2.35 7.44
N ASP A 43 9.52 -1.29 7.85
CA ASP A 43 10.93 -1.36 8.28
C ASP A 43 11.11 -2.33 9.46
N ALA A 44 10.22 -2.27 10.44
CA ALA A 44 10.24 -3.18 11.57
C ALA A 44 9.84 -4.62 11.20
N ALA A 45 9.04 -4.82 10.16
CA ALA A 45 8.76 -6.14 9.62
C ALA A 45 9.98 -6.76 8.93
N GLU A 46 10.73 -5.95 8.19
CA GLU A 46 11.99 -6.37 7.55
C GLU A 46 13.03 -6.78 8.59
N LYS A 47 13.20 -5.96 9.64
CA LYS A 47 14.19 -6.20 10.71
C LYS A 47 13.91 -7.43 11.57
N GLN A 48 12.65 -7.87 11.67
CA GLN A 48 12.33 -9.14 12.34
C GLN A 48 12.73 -10.38 11.53
N GLY A 49 13.15 -10.20 10.26
CA GLY A 49 13.48 -11.29 9.35
C GLY A 49 14.77 -12.07 9.64
N GLY A 50 15.50 -11.74 10.72
CA GLY A 50 16.66 -12.49 11.21
C GLY A 50 18.02 -12.09 10.63
N GLY A 51 18.16 -10.88 10.07
CA GLY A 51 19.40 -10.40 9.43
C GLY A 51 20.02 -9.15 10.05
N PHE A 52 19.52 -8.69 11.20
CA PHE A 52 19.93 -7.42 11.82
C PHE A 52 20.31 -7.61 13.28
N VAL A 53 21.33 -6.92 13.76
CA VAL A 53 21.56 -6.79 15.21
C VAL A 53 20.55 -5.77 15.73
N LEU A 54 19.60 -6.20 16.57
CA LEU A 54 18.54 -5.35 17.11
C LEU A 54 18.91 -4.85 18.50
N ASP A 55 18.80 -3.52 18.69
CA ASP A 55 18.91 -2.90 20.00
C ASP A 55 17.52 -2.74 20.63
N ARG A 56 17.41 -2.94 21.95
CA ARG A 56 16.23 -2.59 22.74
C ARG A 56 15.82 -1.13 22.54
N GLN A 57 16.77 -0.20 22.43
CA GLN A 57 16.48 1.22 22.18
C GLN A 57 15.72 1.43 20.88
N TYR A 58 16.03 0.66 19.84
CA TYR A 58 15.29 0.69 18.59
C TYR A 58 13.83 0.25 18.78
N VAL A 59 13.59 -0.84 19.51
CA VAL A 59 12.23 -1.35 19.75
C VAL A 59 11.39 -0.37 20.57
N VAL A 60 11.99 0.26 21.59
CA VAL A 60 11.33 1.30 22.40
C VAL A 60 11.02 2.53 21.55
N ALA A 61 12.00 3.05 20.80
CA ALA A 61 11.81 4.22 19.96
C ALA A 61 10.73 4.00 18.88
N LEU A 62 10.72 2.82 18.25
CA LEU A 62 9.69 2.41 17.30
C LEU A 62 8.29 2.44 17.92
N ALA A 63 8.13 1.85 19.11
CA ALA A 63 6.86 1.81 19.82
C ALA A 63 6.36 3.21 20.21
N GLU A 64 7.26 4.07 20.70
CA GLU A 64 6.95 5.47 21.04
C GLU A 64 6.54 6.28 19.80
N GLN A 65 7.32 6.19 18.71
CA GLN A 65 7.02 6.89 17.46
C GLN A 65 5.66 6.48 16.89
N VAL A 66 5.32 5.19 16.91
CA VAL A 66 4.00 4.73 16.44
C VAL A 66 2.88 5.30 17.32
N ALA A 67 3.06 5.37 18.64
CA ALA A 67 2.09 5.95 19.55
C ALA A 67 1.92 7.48 19.36
N GLU A 68 3.01 8.20 19.07
CA GLU A 68 2.97 9.64 18.76
C GLU A 68 2.27 9.92 17.43
N LEU A 69 2.52 9.11 16.40
CA LEU A 69 1.82 9.21 15.13
C LEU A 69 0.33 8.93 15.28
N ALA A 70 -0.04 8.00 16.16
CA ALA A 70 -1.44 7.72 16.49
C ALA A 70 -2.14 8.93 17.13
N ASP A 71 -1.49 9.60 18.09
CA ASP A 71 -1.99 10.86 18.66
C ASP A 71 -2.17 11.93 17.60
N ALA A 72 -1.19 12.11 16.72
CA ALA A 72 -1.24 13.12 15.67
C ALA A 72 -2.45 12.90 14.74
N VAL A 73 -2.69 11.65 14.34
CA VAL A 73 -3.86 11.29 13.52
C VAL A 73 -5.17 11.56 14.26
N VAL A 74 -5.29 11.16 15.53
CA VAL A 74 -6.50 11.40 16.33
C VAL A 74 -6.75 12.90 16.57
N PHE A 75 -5.68 13.66 16.75
CA PHE A 75 -5.74 15.11 16.86
C PHE A 75 -6.27 15.74 15.57
N ASP A 76 -5.69 15.41 14.42
CA ASP A 76 -6.13 15.97 13.15
C ASP A 76 -7.57 15.54 12.82
N LEU A 77 -7.98 14.30 13.12
CA LEU A 77 -9.38 13.86 13.03
C LEU A 77 -10.30 14.79 13.83
N ASN A 78 -10.00 15.04 15.10
CA ASN A 78 -10.85 15.87 15.95
C ASN A 78 -10.86 17.34 15.48
N VAL A 79 -9.77 17.86 14.92
CA VAL A 79 -9.78 19.19 14.31
C VAL A 79 -10.69 19.21 13.07
N LEU A 80 -10.63 18.17 12.24
CA LEU A 80 -11.46 18.02 11.03
C LEU A 80 -12.95 17.92 11.34
N THR A 81 -13.30 17.18 12.38
CA THR A 81 -14.70 16.89 12.75
C THR A 81 -15.25 17.81 13.82
N SER A 82 -14.52 18.87 14.20
CA SER A 82 -14.95 19.80 15.25
C SER A 82 -15.20 19.10 16.59
N GLN A 83 -14.26 18.24 16.99
CA GLN A 83 -14.21 17.50 18.27
C GLN A 83 -15.30 16.45 18.46
N GLN A 84 -15.83 15.88 17.39
CA GLN A 84 -16.86 14.83 17.48
C GLN A 84 -16.31 13.46 17.90
N HIS A 85 -14.98 13.28 17.93
CA HIS A 85 -14.33 11.98 18.14
C HIS A 85 -13.34 11.98 19.30
N LEU A 86 -13.64 12.71 20.39
CA LEU A 86 -12.75 12.80 21.56
C LEU A 86 -12.51 11.44 22.24
N ALA A 87 -13.43 10.48 22.09
CA ALA A 87 -13.28 9.13 22.62
C ALA A 87 -12.05 8.38 22.08
N PHE A 88 -11.54 8.77 20.90
CA PHE A 88 -10.33 8.17 20.32
C PHE A 88 -9.08 8.38 21.19
N TYR A 89 -8.98 9.50 21.90
CA TYR A 89 -7.87 9.73 22.83
C TYR A 89 -7.82 8.64 23.92
N GLY A 90 -8.98 8.29 24.49
CA GLY A 90 -9.06 7.21 25.49
C GLY A 90 -8.67 5.85 24.92
N ALA A 91 -8.98 5.58 23.64
CA ALA A 91 -8.56 4.35 22.97
C ALA A 91 -7.05 4.31 22.76
N VAL A 92 -6.43 5.42 22.32
CA VAL A 92 -4.97 5.53 22.16
C VAL A 92 -4.27 5.40 23.51
N ASP A 93 -4.75 6.08 24.56
CA ASP A 93 -4.14 6.02 25.90
C ASP A 93 -4.18 4.61 26.50
N ARG A 94 -5.29 3.90 26.33
CA ARG A 94 -5.41 2.49 26.73
C ARG A 94 -4.36 1.63 26.02
N LEU A 95 -4.29 1.71 24.69
CA LEU A 95 -3.38 0.90 23.89
C LEU A 95 -1.91 1.28 24.10
N ARG A 96 -1.61 2.56 24.31
CA ARG A 96 -0.28 3.03 24.71
C ARG A 96 0.13 2.45 26.07
N SER A 97 -0.79 2.39 27.01
CA SER A 97 -0.52 1.83 28.35
C SER A 97 -0.25 0.33 28.26
N GLU A 98 -1.02 -0.40 27.44
CA GLU A 98 -0.76 -1.82 27.15
C GLU A 98 0.61 -2.03 26.50
N LEU A 99 0.95 -1.22 25.50
CA LEU A 99 2.25 -1.25 24.83
C LEU A 99 3.41 -0.96 25.78
N ARG A 100 3.27 0.05 26.66
CA ARG A 100 4.26 0.36 27.68
C ARG A 100 4.46 -0.81 28.66
N GLY A 101 3.37 -1.47 29.05
CA GLY A 101 3.43 -2.69 29.87
C GLY A 101 4.17 -3.84 29.20
N VAL A 102 4.15 -3.93 27.86
CA VAL A 102 4.98 -4.90 27.10
C VAL A 102 6.45 -4.49 27.13
N LEU A 103 6.76 -3.20 26.97
CA LEU A 103 8.14 -2.70 26.97
C LEU A 103 8.80 -2.81 28.34
N GLU A 104 8.06 -2.57 29.43
CA GLU A 104 8.56 -2.58 30.81
C GLU A 104 8.70 -3.99 31.40
N ARG A 105 8.16 -5.03 30.76
CA ARG A 105 8.35 -6.42 31.20
C ARG A 105 9.82 -6.83 31.12
N GLU A 106 10.35 -7.37 32.22
CA GLU A 106 11.70 -7.91 32.23
C GLU A 106 11.83 -9.13 31.31
N PRO A 107 12.97 -9.30 30.62
CA PRO A 107 13.21 -10.49 29.81
C PRO A 107 13.18 -11.76 30.69
N GLY A 108 12.07 -12.50 30.64
CA GLY A 108 11.91 -13.78 31.36
C GLY A 108 10.74 -13.89 32.33
N SER A 109 9.91 -12.86 32.49
CA SER A 109 8.74 -12.89 33.40
C SER A 109 7.48 -13.57 32.82
N ASP A 110 7.49 -14.02 31.56
CA ASP A 110 6.30 -14.62 30.93
C ASP A 110 6.05 -16.06 31.40
N PRO A 111 4.80 -16.42 31.74
CA PRO A 111 4.43 -17.80 32.06
C PRO A 111 4.54 -18.74 30.84
N GLU A 112 4.39 -18.24 29.61
CA GLU A 112 4.65 -19.02 28.38
C GLU A 112 6.13 -19.44 28.29
N ALA A 113 7.07 -18.58 28.70
CA ALA A 113 8.48 -18.93 28.78
C ALA A 113 8.78 -20.06 29.79
N ARG A 114 7.92 -20.28 30.81
CA ARG A 114 8.05 -21.42 31.74
C ARG A 114 7.49 -22.72 31.17
N SER A 115 6.47 -22.64 30.31
CA SER A 115 5.91 -23.82 29.64
C SER A 115 6.87 -24.37 28.57
N GLU A 116 7.64 -23.52 27.92
CA GLU A 116 8.65 -23.93 26.92
C GLU A 116 10.01 -24.30 27.55
N ARG A 117 10.35 -23.77 28.73
CA ARG A 117 11.56 -24.12 29.52
C ARG A 117 11.56 -25.52 30.14
N SER A 118 10.54 -26.35 29.88
CA SER A 118 10.47 -27.74 30.38
C SER A 118 11.15 -28.77 29.46
N GLY A 119 11.84 -28.32 28.41
CA GLY A 119 12.88 -29.10 27.71
C GLY A 119 14.26 -28.88 28.33
N PRO A 120 15.23 -29.80 28.13
CA PRO A 120 16.53 -29.72 28.80
C PRO A 120 17.24 -28.40 28.46
N GLY A 121 17.81 -27.79 29.51
CA GLY A 121 18.23 -26.39 29.53
C GLY A 121 19.22 -25.96 28.44
N VAL A 122 19.04 -24.71 28.02
CA VAL A 122 19.91 -23.95 27.13
C VAL A 122 21.29 -23.78 27.74
N GLY A 123 22.22 -24.64 27.31
CA GLY A 123 23.59 -24.25 27.00
C GLY A 123 23.74 -24.43 25.50
N ALA A 124 23.66 -23.34 24.73
CA ALA A 124 23.70 -23.37 23.26
C ALA A 124 25.11 -23.75 22.78
N THR A 125 25.40 -25.04 22.82
CA THR A 125 26.32 -25.64 21.85
C THR A 125 25.48 -25.81 20.58
N PRO A 126 25.90 -25.30 19.41
CA PRO A 126 25.16 -25.59 18.18
C PRO A 126 25.06 -27.11 18.09
N ALA A 127 23.85 -27.63 17.86
CA ALA A 127 23.61 -29.08 17.78
C ALA A 127 24.54 -29.75 16.75
N ILE A 128 25.07 -28.96 15.82
CA ILE A 128 26.10 -29.32 14.86
C ILE A 128 27.33 -28.44 15.07
N SER A 129 28.47 -29.05 15.41
CA SER A 129 29.73 -28.31 15.54
C SER A 129 30.20 -27.76 14.18
N PRO A 130 30.91 -26.60 14.14
CA PRO A 130 31.43 -26.03 12.90
C PRO A 130 32.29 -27.00 12.09
N ALA A 131 33.02 -27.91 12.74
CA ALA A 131 33.82 -28.93 12.08
C ALA A 131 32.97 -29.98 11.34
N VAL A 132 31.83 -30.37 11.91
CA VAL A 132 30.88 -31.30 11.26
C VAL A 132 30.21 -30.63 10.07
N LEU A 133 29.78 -29.37 10.24
CA LEU A 133 29.21 -28.59 9.13
C LEU A 133 30.21 -28.43 7.98
N ALA A 134 31.46 -28.02 8.28
CA ALA A 134 32.50 -27.87 7.27
C ALA A 134 32.78 -29.18 6.53
N ALA A 135 32.79 -30.31 7.23
CA ALA A 135 32.97 -31.63 6.61
C ALA A 135 31.78 -32.05 5.73
N ALA A 136 30.55 -31.65 6.06
CA ALA A 136 29.36 -31.88 5.25
C ALA A 136 29.38 -31.02 3.98
N LEU A 137 29.65 -29.72 4.12
CA LEU A 137 29.77 -28.79 2.99
C LEU A 137 30.87 -29.19 2.01
N ALA A 138 32.01 -29.67 2.51
CA ALA A 138 33.12 -30.14 1.66
C ALA A 138 32.77 -31.38 0.80
N ARG A 139 31.73 -32.13 1.17
CA ARG A 139 31.26 -33.31 0.43
C ARG A 139 30.08 -33.00 -0.49
N ALA A 140 29.42 -31.86 -0.29
CA ALA A 140 28.28 -31.46 -1.07
C ALA A 140 28.72 -30.99 -2.46
N GLU A 141 28.04 -31.48 -3.49
CA GLU A 141 28.27 -31.01 -4.86
C GLU A 141 27.60 -29.66 -5.05
N VAL A 142 28.34 -28.69 -5.61
CA VAL A 142 27.86 -27.32 -5.83
C VAL A 142 27.33 -27.16 -7.26
N LEU A 143 26.07 -26.77 -7.39
CA LEU A 143 25.40 -26.51 -8.67
C LEU A 143 25.54 -25.05 -9.11
N PHE A 144 25.43 -24.14 -8.14
CA PHE A 144 25.54 -22.69 -8.31
C PHE A 144 26.35 -22.12 -7.15
N SER A 145 27.26 -21.20 -7.44
CA SER A 145 28.09 -20.50 -6.44
C SER A 145 28.31 -19.08 -6.91
N GLU A 146 28.04 -18.11 -6.05
CA GLU A 146 28.27 -16.68 -6.29
C GLU A 146 27.65 -16.15 -7.59
N CYS A 147 26.56 -16.77 -8.06
CA CYS A 147 25.85 -16.38 -9.27
C CYS A 147 24.41 -15.97 -8.97
N GLY A 148 23.87 -15.05 -9.78
CA GLY A 148 22.63 -14.36 -9.46
C GLY A 148 22.79 -13.35 -8.32
N GLN A 149 21.65 -12.82 -7.85
CA GLN A 149 21.55 -11.86 -6.76
C GLN A 149 20.61 -12.41 -5.68
N VAL A 150 21.04 -12.33 -4.43
CA VAL A 150 20.21 -12.74 -3.28
C VAL A 150 19.11 -11.71 -3.06
N ALA A 151 17.86 -12.10 -3.31
CA ALA A 151 16.70 -11.30 -2.99
C ALA A 151 16.32 -11.43 -1.51
N ARG A 152 16.36 -12.65 -0.97
CA ARG A 152 16.09 -12.94 0.44
C ARG A 152 17.03 -14.03 0.95
N ARG A 153 17.69 -13.72 2.06
CA ARG A 153 18.62 -14.57 2.81
C ARG A 153 17.95 -15.77 3.48
N GLY A 154 18.75 -16.79 3.77
CA GLY A 154 18.38 -18.00 4.50
C GLY A 154 18.62 -19.31 3.76
N VAL A 155 18.43 -20.42 4.49
CA VAL A 155 18.71 -21.78 4.02
C VAL A 155 17.44 -22.62 3.96
N ALA A 156 17.24 -23.34 2.86
CA ALA A 156 16.19 -24.36 2.74
C ALA A 156 16.63 -25.52 1.85
N ALA A 157 16.04 -26.70 2.07
CA ALA A 157 16.24 -27.87 1.23
C ALA A 157 14.91 -28.52 0.86
N GLY A 158 14.83 -29.03 -0.36
CA GLY A 158 13.67 -29.76 -0.84
C GLY A 158 13.74 -30.09 -2.32
N PRO A 159 12.71 -30.77 -2.84
CA PRO A 159 12.67 -31.18 -4.23
C PRO A 159 12.38 -29.97 -5.12
N VAL A 160 13.11 -29.86 -6.23
CA VAL A 160 12.91 -28.85 -7.26
C VAL A 160 11.52 -29.01 -7.87
N CYS A 161 10.83 -27.90 -8.04
CA CYS A 161 9.60 -27.82 -8.78
C CYS A 161 9.75 -26.73 -9.85
N ASN A 162 9.97 -27.15 -11.09
CA ASN A 162 10.05 -26.21 -12.21
C ASN A 162 8.64 -25.81 -12.63
N LEU A 163 8.30 -24.54 -12.45
CA LEU A 163 6.97 -24.01 -12.77
C LEU A 163 6.67 -24.01 -14.28
N GLY A 164 7.68 -24.10 -15.13
CA GLY A 164 7.51 -24.27 -16.58
C GLY A 164 6.96 -25.64 -16.96
N ASP A 165 7.18 -26.66 -16.12
CA ASP A 165 6.87 -28.07 -16.41
C ASP A 165 5.56 -28.55 -15.75
N LEU A 166 4.89 -27.72 -14.95
CA LEU A 166 3.70 -28.13 -14.21
C LEU A 166 2.46 -28.25 -15.11
N PRO A 167 1.79 -29.41 -15.16
CA PRO A 167 0.58 -29.60 -15.97
C PRO A 167 -0.67 -28.91 -15.38
N ALA A 168 -0.67 -28.62 -14.08
CA ALA A 168 -1.69 -27.82 -13.40
C ALA A 168 -1.10 -27.16 -12.14
N PRO A 169 -1.52 -25.93 -11.78
CA PRO A 169 -1.03 -25.24 -10.61
C PRO A 169 -1.77 -25.77 -9.36
N GLY A 170 -1.01 -26.21 -8.33
CA GLY A 170 -1.55 -26.84 -7.11
C GLY A 170 -0.94 -28.18 -6.68
N SER A 171 0.01 -28.76 -7.44
CA SER A 171 0.67 -30.03 -7.12
C SER A 171 2.01 -29.89 -6.35
N VAL A 172 2.32 -28.70 -5.83
CA VAL A 172 3.61 -28.43 -5.20
C VAL A 172 3.63 -28.93 -3.76
N ALA A 173 4.60 -29.78 -3.44
CA ALA A 173 4.78 -30.28 -2.08
C ALA A 173 5.29 -29.14 -1.17
N PRO A 174 4.82 -29.06 0.09
CA PRO A 174 5.36 -28.11 1.06
C PRO A 174 6.88 -28.28 1.22
N GLY A 175 7.62 -27.18 1.13
CA GLY A 175 9.08 -27.15 1.22
C GLY A 175 9.82 -27.35 -0.11
N SER A 176 9.11 -27.50 -1.24
CA SER A 176 9.73 -27.58 -2.57
C SER A 176 10.53 -26.32 -2.92
N VAL A 177 11.60 -26.49 -3.70
CA VAL A 177 12.38 -25.38 -4.26
C VAL A 177 11.80 -25.00 -5.61
N LEU A 178 11.15 -23.84 -5.68
CA LEU A 178 10.54 -23.36 -6.92
C LEU A 178 11.62 -22.85 -7.86
N VAL A 179 11.58 -23.32 -9.11
CA VAL A 179 12.49 -22.88 -10.16
C VAL A 179 11.66 -22.34 -11.33
N ALA A 180 11.99 -21.15 -11.83
CA ALA A 180 11.30 -20.57 -12.98
C ALA A 180 12.19 -19.59 -13.75
N THR A 181 11.84 -19.32 -15.01
CA THR A 181 12.56 -18.31 -15.80
C THR A 181 12.31 -16.91 -15.26
N ASP A 182 11.06 -16.60 -14.95
CA ASP A 182 10.60 -15.37 -14.30
C ASP A 182 9.33 -15.71 -13.51
N LEU A 183 9.03 -14.92 -12.49
CA LEU A 183 7.87 -15.07 -11.64
C LEU A 183 6.95 -13.85 -11.87
N ALA A 184 6.10 -13.95 -12.89
CA ALA A 184 5.06 -12.95 -13.13
C ALA A 184 4.05 -13.02 -11.98
N VAL A 185 4.06 -11.99 -11.13
CA VAL A 185 3.20 -11.87 -9.93
C VAL A 185 1.70 -11.82 -10.30
N GLU A 186 1.39 -11.56 -11.57
CA GLU A 186 0.06 -11.28 -12.06
C GLU A 186 -0.76 -12.55 -12.39
N ASP A 187 -0.14 -13.73 -12.55
CA ASP A 187 -0.83 -14.90 -13.14
C ASP A 187 -0.48 -16.30 -12.56
N ARG A 188 0.23 -16.41 -11.43
CA ARG A 188 0.53 -17.73 -10.83
C ARG A 188 0.27 -17.81 -9.34
N ASP A 189 -0.33 -18.94 -8.94
CA ASP A 189 -0.79 -19.30 -7.61
C ASP A 189 0.11 -18.80 -6.48
N LEU A 190 -0.27 -17.67 -5.87
CA LEU A 190 0.24 -17.22 -4.58
C LEU A 190 0.16 -18.36 -3.53
N ALA A 191 -0.80 -19.26 -3.67
CA ALA A 191 -0.91 -20.48 -2.90
C ALA A 191 0.31 -21.41 -3.07
N VAL A 192 0.83 -21.60 -4.28
CA VAL A 192 2.04 -22.41 -4.55
C VAL A 192 3.28 -21.73 -3.95
N ILE A 193 3.44 -20.43 -4.18
CA ILE A 193 4.59 -19.67 -3.67
C ILE A 193 4.66 -19.73 -2.15
N LYS A 194 3.52 -19.61 -1.45
CA LYS A 194 3.45 -19.70 0.03
C LYS A 194 3.93 -21.03 0.61
N HIS A 195 3.96 -22.10 -0.17
CA HIS A 195 4.42 -23.42 0.27
C HIS A 195 5.86 -23.73 -0.15
N ALA A 196 6.53 -22.81 -0.86
CA ALA A 196 7.91 -23.01 -1.30
C ALA A 196 8.88 -22.95 -0.12
N GLY A 197 9.89 -23.83 -0.14
CA GLY A 197 11.03 -23.77 0.76
C GLY A 197 12.07 -22.73 0.32
N ALA A 198 12.27 -22.58 -0.99
CA ALA A 198 13.13 -21.56 -1.60
C ALA A 198 12.67 -21.24 -3.03
N ILE A 199 13.14 -20.14 -3.59
CA ILE A 199 12.83 -19.70 -4.97
C ILE A 199 14.14 -19.40 -5.73
N LEU A 200 14.29 -19.96 -6.92
CA LEU A 200 15.42 -19.73 -7.83
C LEU A 200 14.90 -19.24 -9.18
N LEU A 201 15.30 -18.04 -9.62
CA LEU A 201 14.85 -17.44 -10.87
C LEU A 201 16.00 -17.20 -11.86
N ASP A 202 15.79 -17.52 -13.14
CA ASP A 202 16.80 -17.22 -14.18
C ASP A 202 16.92 -15.74 -14.50
N ARG A 203 15.80 -15.03 -14.44
CA ARG A 203 15.68 -13.59 -14.67
C ARG A 203 15.15 -12.90 -13.42
N GLY A 204 15.34 -11.59 -13.40
CA GLY A 204 14.91 -10.72 -12.32
C GLY A 204 16.08 -10.08 -11.59
N ALA A 205 15.80 -8.95 -10.96
CA ALA A 205 16.68 -8.19 -10.10
C ALA A 205 16.10 -8.11 -8.68
N VAL A 206 16.96 -7.78 -7.71
CA VAL A 206 16.55 -7.64 -6.31
C VAL A 206 15.47 -6.56 -6.07
N THR A 207 15.24 -5.67 -7.03
CA THR A 207 14.21 -4.62 -6.99
C THR A 207 12.84 -5.05 -7.50
N ASP A 208 12.74 -6.22 -8.13
CA ASP A 208 11.55 -6.62 -8.89
C ASP A 208 10.41 -7.09 -7.97
N ALA A 209 9.19 -7.14 -8.53
CA ALA A 209 7.98 -7.53 -7.81
C ALA A 209 8.10 -8.94 -7.19
N ALA A 210 8.71 -9.89 -7.89
CA ALA A 210 8.97 -11.24 -7.40
C ALA A 210 9.92 -11.25 -6.19
N ALA A 211 11.01 -10.46 -6.24
CA ALA A 211 11.95 -10.32 -5.14
C ALA A 211 11.29 -9.68 -3.90
N ARG A 212 10.40 -8.70 -4.11
CA ARG A 212 9.59 -8.09 -3.04
C ARG A 212 8.65 -9.12 -2.39
N LEU A 213 7.91 -9.88 -3.20
CA LEU A 213 6.99 -10.91 -2.72
C LEU A 213 7.74 -11.99 -1.92
N ALA A 214 8.89 -12.45 -2.39
CA ALA A 214 9.74 -13.39 -1.68
C ALA A 214 10.17 -12.88 -0.29
N ARG A 215 10.53 -11.59 -0.20
CA ARG A 215 10.87 -10.95 1.09
C ARG A 215 9.67 -10.87 2.03
N GLU A 216 8.50 -10.52 1.50
CA GLU A 216 7.24 -10.45 2.26
C GLU A 216 6.85 -11.82 2.83
N LEU A 217 7.05 -12.89 2.05
CA LEU A 217 6.76 -14.26 2.47
C LEU A 217 7.90 -14.92 3.27
N HIS A 218 9.04 -14.22 3.43
CA HIS A 218 10.24 -14.72 4.11
C HIS A 218 10.79 -16.04 3.53
N ILE A 219 10.77 -16.16 2.21
CA ILE A 219 11.24 -17.36 1.49
C ILE A 219 12.64 -17.08 0.92
N PRO A 220 13.68 -17.87 1.25
CA PRO A 220 15.01 -17.75 0.66
C PRO A 220 14.95 -17.71 -0.87
N THR A 221 15.57 -16.69 -1.47
CA THR A 221 15.40 -16.42 -2.90
C THR A 221 16.65 -15.86 -3.56
N ILE A 222 17.05 -16.48 -4.67
CA ILE A 222 18.13 -16.03 -5.56
C ILE A 222 17.55 -15.78 -6.96
N VAL A 223 17.80 -14.60 -7.52
CA VAL A 223 17.30 -14.18 -8.85
C VAL A 223 18.46 -13.96 -9.82
N GLY A 224 18.20 -14.02 -11.12
CA GLY A 224 19.24 -13.79 -12.12
C GLY A 224 20.27 -14.92 -12.25
N LEU A 225 19.87 -16.17 -12.01
CA LEU A 225 20.75 -17.35 -12.15
C LEU A 225 21.00 -17.76 -13.61
N HIS A 226 20.19 -17.24 -14.54
CA HIS A 226 20.22 -17.43 -15.99
C HIS A 226 20.04 -18.86 -16.53
N THR A 227 20.39 -19.89 -15.77
CA THR A 227 20.45 -21.30 -16.21
C THR A 227 19.88 -22.30 -15.19
N ALA A 228 19.21 -21.84 -14.13
CA ALA A 228 18.54 -22.67 -13.14
C ALA A 228 17.46 -23.57 -13.77
N THR A 229 16.59 -23.06 -14.65
CA THR A 229 15.52 -23.89 -15.25
C THR A 229 16.02 -25.01 -16.15
N SER A 230 17.19 -24.85 -16.77
CA SER A 230 17.78 -25.86 -17.64
C SER A 230 18.69 -26.85 -16.91
N ARG A 231 19.26 -26.45 -15.77
CA ARG A 231 20.13 -27.29 -14.94
C ARG A 231 19.40 -28.08 -13.86
N LEU A 232 18.25 -27.59 -13.39
CA LEU A 232 17.51 -28.18 -12.29
C LEU A 232 16.24 -28.87 -12.79
N ALA A 233 16.26 -30.20 -12.84
CA ALA A 233 15.09 -30.99 -13.21
C ALA A 233 14.09 -31.10 -12.05
N THR A 234 12.79 -31.06 -12.35
CA THR A 234 11.72 -31.27 -11.36
C THR A 234 11.90 -32.60 -10.61
N GLY A 235 11.77 -32.57 -9.29
CA GLY A 235 11.98 -33.71 -8.38
C GLY A 235 13.42 -33.85 -7.88
N THR A 236 14.38 -33.10 -8.43
CA THR A 236 15.77 -33.13 -7.95
C THR A 236 15.84 -32.53 -6.55
N GLU A 237 16.36 -33.26 -5.58
CA GLU A 237 16.59 -32.72 -4.24
C GLU A 237 17.76 -31.72 -4.29
N VAL A 238 17.56 -30.51 -3.75
CA VAL A 238 18.61 -29.49 -3.66
C VAL A 238 18.58 -28.78 -2.30
N THR A 239 19.70 -28.18 -1.94
CA THR A 239 19.81 -27.27 -0.79
C THR A 239 20.21 -25.89 -1.27
N VAL A 240 19.38 -24.90 -0.99
CA VAL A 240 19.63 -23.49 -1.31
C VAL A 240 20.15 -22.82 -0.05
N ASP A 241 21.39 -22.33 -0.13
CA ASP A 241 21.99 -21.43 0.84
C ASP A 241 22.04 -20.03 0.23
N ALA A 242 21.00 -19.25 0.51
CA ALA A 242 20.94 -17.88 0.03
C ALA A 242 21.79 -16.92 0.87
N ASP A 243 22.39 -17.35 1.99
CA ASP A 243 23.28 -16.50 2.78
C ASP A 243 24.67 -16.40 2.18
N ASP A 244 25.23 -17.54 1.79
CA ASP A 244 26.49 -17.64 1.08
C ASP A 244 26.32 -17.66 -0.46
N ASN A 245 25.08 -17.58 -0.94
CA ASN A 245 24.73 -17.59 -2.35
C ASN A 245 25.24 -18.84 -3.09
N VAL A 246 24.95 -20.00 -2.51
CA VAL A 246 25.33 -21.31 -3.02
C VAL A 246 24.11 -22.22 -3.12
N VAL A 247 24.03 -23.02 -4.18
CA VAL A 247 23.01 -24.08 -4.31
C VAL A 247 23.73 -25.41 -4.46
N TYR A 248 23.44 -26.34 -3.56
CA TYR A 248 24.01 -27.68 -3.52
C TYR A 248 23.07 -28.71 -4.13
N LEU A 249 23.63 -29.72 -4.79
CA LEU A 249 22.92 -30.92 -5.18
C LEU A 249 22.67 -31.80 -3.94
N GLY A 250 21.44 -32.29 -3.82
CA GLY A 250 21.01 -33.09 -2.69
C GLY A 250 20.70 -32.26 -1.44
N ARG A 251 20.35 -32.97 -0.37
CA ARG A 251 20.02 -32.38 0.92
C ARG A 251 21.25 -32.37 1.84
N VAL A 252 21.74 -31.18 2.18
CA VAL A 252 22.78 -30.97 3.20
C VAL A 252 22.07 -30.78 4.54
N ALA A 253 21.78 -31.88 5.23
CA ALA A 253 21.00 -31.86 6.47
C ALA A 253 21.67 -31.01 7.55
N GLU A 254 23.00 -31.07 7.62
CA GLU A 254 23.80 -30.36 8.62
C GLU A 254 23.68 -28.84 8.48
N LEU A 255 23.67 -28.33 7.25
CA LEU A 255 23.51 -26.90 6.99
C LEU A 255 22.10 -26.42 7.37
N VAL A 256 21.08 -27.21 7.02
CA VAL A 256 19.68 -26.90 7.36
C VAL A 256 19.47 -26.91 8.87
N GLU A 257 20.05 -27.88 9.59
CA GLU A 257 19.95 -27.97 11.05
C GLU A 257 20.77 -26.88 11.75
N TYR A 258 21.97 -26.58 11.27
CA TYR A 258 22.81 -25.49 11.77
C TYR A 258 22.10 -24.15 11.65
N TYR A 259 21.59 -23.83 10.45
CA TYR A 259 20.87 -22.58 10.20
C TYR A 259 19.57 -22.50 11.01
N ARG A 260 18.85 -23.62 11.19
CA ARG A 260 17.68 -23.66 12.09
C ARG A 260 18.06 -23.37 13.53
N ALA A 261 19.15 -23.95 14.03
CA ALA A 261 19.61 -23.75 15.41
C ALA A 261 20.08 -22.31 15.65
N GLU A 262 20.84 -21.72 14.72
CA GLU A 262 21.24 -20.31 14.78
C GLU A 262 20.03 -19.38 14.69
N ARG A 263 19.10 -19.61 13.75
CA ARG A 263 17.89 -18.79 13.63
C ARG A 263 17.01 -18.87 14.88
N LEU A 264 16.86 -20.06 15.46
CA LEU A 264 16.15 -20.23 16.73
C LEU A 264 16.87 -19.50 17.87
N ALA A 265 18.20 -19.55 17.93
CA ALA A 265 18.98 -18.83 18.93
C ALA A 265 18.82 -17.30 18.80
N THR A 266 18.85 -16.76 17.57
CA THR A 266 18.62 -15.33 17.28
C THR A 266 17.17 -14.91 17.57
N GLU A 267 16.18 -15.74 17.22
CA GLU A 267 14.76 -15.49 17.54
C GLU A 267 14.48 -15.55 19.06
N GLU A 268 15.32 -16.24 19.82
CA GLU A 268 15.29 -16.28 21.28
C GLU A 268 16.03 -15.11 21.95
N GLU A 269 16.74 -14.24 21.21
CA GLU A 269 17.33 -13.04 21.80
C GLU A 269 16.24 -12.12 22.38
N PRO A 270 16.48 -11.51 23.55
CA PRO A 270 15.45 -10.75 24.26
C PRO A 270 14.90 -9.57 23.45
N GLU A 271 15.70 -8.95 22.60
CA GLU A 271 15.33 -7.84 21.72
C GLU A 271 14.44 -8.30 20.56
N TYR A 272 14.76 -9.44 19.94
CA TYR A 272 13.93 -10.06 18.91
C TYR A 272 12.59 -10.52 19.46
N ARG A 273 12.58 -11.11 20.67
CA ARG A 273 11.35 -11.44 21.40
C ARG A 273 10.52 -10.21 21.73
N LEU A 274 11.15 -9.14 22.20
CA LEU A 274 10.48 -7.89 22.50
C LEU A 274 9.85 -7.27 21.25
N LEU A 275 10.58 -7.23 20.13
CA LEU A 275 10.05 -6.76 18.84
C LEU A 275 8.84 -7.61 18.40
N ARG A 276 8.90 -8.94 18.54
CA ARG A 276 7.77 -9.82 18.22
C ARG A 276 6.54 -9.54 19.07
N LEU A 277 6.71 -9.26 20.37
CA LEU A 277 5.61 -8.89 21.28
C LEU A 277 5.01 -7.52 20.94
N VAL A 278 5.86 -6.52 20.69
CA VAL A 278 5.44 -5.19 20.25
C VAL A 278 4.69 -5.27 18.92
N ARG A 279 5.19 -6.07 17.95
CA ARG A 279 4.51 -6.27 16.68
C ARG A 279 3.11 -6.87 16.87
N ARG A 280 2.95 -7.92 17.69
CA ARG A 280 1.62 -8.52 17.93
C ARG A 280 0.60 -7.54 18.52
N THR A 281 1.06 -6.57 19.32
CA THR A 281 0.18 -5.61 20.00
C THR A 281 -0.12 -4.35 19.19
N VAL A 282 0.79 -3.94 18.30
CA VAL A 282 0.69 -2.64 17.62
C VAL A 282 0.41 -2.76 16.12
N PHE A 283 0.88 -3.83 15.45
CA PHE A 283 1.05 -3.84 13.99
C PHE A 283 -0.12 -4.44 13.19
N PRO A 284 -0.83 -5.48 13.67
CA PRO A 284 -1.93 -6.05 12.92
C PRO A 284 -3.05 -5.04 12.70
N LEU A 285 -3.61 -5.04 11.50
CA LEU A 285 -4.94 -4.48 11.25
C LEU A 285 -5.94 -5.59 11.59
N THR A 286 -6.58 -5.50 12.75
CA THR A 286 -7.49 -6.54 13.27
C THR A 286 -8.96 -6.26 12.98
N LEU A 287 -9.28 -5.04 12.55
CA LEU A 287 -10.64 -4.68 12.15
C LEU A 287 -11.15 -5.62 11.04
N PRO A 288 -12.29 -6.32 11.25
CA PRO A 288 -12.75 -7.32 10.31
C PRO A 288 -13.17 -6.69 8.99
N ALA A 289 -12.70 -7.28 7.88
CA ALA A 289 -12.98 -6.74 6.56
C ALA A 289 -14.48 -6.72 6.18
N ALA A 290 -15.29 -7.54 6.86
CA ALA A 290 -16.71 -7.71 6.61
C ALA A 290 -17.61 -6.69 7.32
N VAL A 291 -17.08 -5.89 8.26
CA VAL A 291 -17.87 -4.91 9.01
C VAL A 291 -17.94 -3.61 8.21
N THR A 292 -19.17 -3.17 7.89
CA THR A 292 -19.42 -1.96 7.10
C THR A 292 -19.06 -0.68 7.85
N GLU A 293 -19.22 -0.66 9.18
CA GLU A 293 -18.94 0.49 10.05
C GLU A 293 -18.31 -0.01 11.36
N PRO A 294 -16.97 -0.16 11.43
CA PRO A 294 -16.30 -0.63 12.64
C PRO A 294 -16.42 0.40 13.77
N ALA A 295 -16.72 -0.07 14.98
CA ALA A 295 -16.80 0.79 16.15
C ALA A 295 -15.42 0.98 16.78
N LEU A 296 -15.23 2.08 17.51
CA LEU A 296 -14.01 2.30 18.28
C LEU A 296 -13.74 1.18 19.30
N ALA A 297 -14.79 0.54 19.81
CA ALA A 297 -14.69 -0.60 20.72
C ALA A 297 -14.07 -1.85 20.07
N ASP A 298 -14.12 -1.95 18.74
CA ASP A 298 -13.54 -3.07 17.97
C ASP A 298 -12.04 -2.90 17.75
N CYS A 299 -11.48 -1.72 18.01
CA CYS A 299 -10.06 -1.43 17.83
C CYS A 299 -9.22 -2.11 18.92
N ARG A 300 -8.31 -3.00 18.49
CA ARG A 300 -7.41 -3.76 19.37
C ARG A 300 -5.96 -3.34 19.26
N THR A 301 -5.58 -2.63 18.20
CA THR A 301 -4.22 -2.15 17.98
C THR A 301 -4.20 -0.65 17.71
N LEU A 302 -3.03 -0.01 17.86
CA LEU A 302 -2.86 1.40 17.48
C LEU A 302 -3.13 1.59 15.98
N ARG A 303 -2.77 0.61 15.14
CA ARG A 303 -3.07 0.62 13.71
C ARG A 303 -4.58 0.65 13.45
N ASP A 304 -5.38 -0.09 14.20
CA ASP A 304 -6.85 -0.07 14.05
C ASP A 304 -7.42 1.33 14.32
N VAL A 305 -6.99 1.96 15.42
CA VAL A 305 -7.45 3.29 15.80
C VAL A 305 -7.06 4.33 14.75
N VAL A 306 -5.80 4.30 14.30
CA VAL A 306 -5.30 5.19 13.26
C VAL A 306 -6.04 4.99 11.95
N HIS A 307 -6.27 3.73 11.56
CA HIS A 307 -7.00 3.40 10.35
C HIS A 307 -8.45 3.92 10.40
N LEU A 308 -9.16 3.66 11.49
CA LEU A 308 -10.54 4.13 11.67
C LEU A 308 -10.61 5.66 11.68
N ALA A 309 -9.69 6.31 12.37
CA ALA A 309 -9.59 7.76 12.40
C ALA A 309 -9.35 8.35 11.01
N HIS A 310 -8.50 7.71 10.22
CA HIS A 310 -8.25 8.07 8.83
C HIS A 310 -9.50 7.98 7.95
N SER A 311 -10.26 6.89 8.05
CA SER A 311 -11.50 6.71 7.28
C SER A 311 -12.55 7.78 7.63
N LEU A 312 -12.81 8.00 8.92
CA LEU A 312 -13.75 9.02 9.41
C LEU A 312 -13.35 10.46 9.01
N ALA A 313 -12.05 10.74 9.01
CA ALA A 313 -11.52 12.03 8.55
C ALA A 313 -11.79 12.27 7.07
N GLY A 314 -11.70 11.23 6.24
CA GLY A 314 -12.06 11.28 4.83
C GLY A 314 -13.56 11.55 4.62
N ASP A 315 -14.42 10.89 5.40
CA ASP A 315 -15.88 11.12 5.40
C ASP A 315 -16.24 12.55 5.73
N ALA A 316 -15.63 13.10 6.78
CA ALA A 316 -15.87 14.47 7.21
C ALA A 316 -15.44 15.50 6.15
N LEU A 317 -14.33 15.26 5.45
CA LEU A 317 -13.85 16.18 4.41
C LEU A 317 -14.73 16.13 3.16
N ALA A 318 -15.15 14.95 2.74
CA ALA A 318 -16.05 14.80 1.60
C ALA A 318 -17.44 15.37 1.86
N ALA A 319 -17.98 15.21 3.08
CA ALA A 319 -19.25 15.83 3.46
C ALA A 319 -19.21 17.36 3.34
N VAL A 320 -18.07 17.99 3.67
CA VAL A 320 -17.89 19.45 3.49
C VAL A 320 -17.86 19.81 2.02
N LEU A 321 -17.09 19.08 1.20
CA LEU A 321 -17.02 19.31 -0.25
C LEU A 321 -18.40 19.19 -0.91
N ALA A 322 -19.16 18.14 -0.55
CA ALA A 322 -20.52 17.94 -1.03
C ALA A 322 -21.47 19.07 -0.59
N SER A 323 -21.37 19.54 0.67
CA SER A 323 -22.18 20.66 1.17
C SER A 323 -21.92 21.97 0.42
N LEU A 324 -20.67 22.23 0.05
CA LEU A 324 -20.30 23.40 -0.76
C LEU A 324 -20.92 23.34 -2.15
N CYS A 325 -20.94 22.16 -2.78
CA CYS A 325 -21.60 21.94 -4.06
C CYS A 325 -23.13 22.02 -3.98
N GLY A 326 -23.75 21.50 -2.93
CA GLY A 326 -25.21 21.60 -2.74
C GLY A 326 -25.70 23.04 -2.53
N ARG A 327 -24.83 23.93 -2.03
CA ARG A 327 -25.09 25.39 -1.96
C ARG A 327 -24.84 26.11 -3.28
N ALA A 328 -24.12 25.48 -4.22
CA ALA A 328 -23.88 26.01 -5.57
C ALA A 328 -25.09 25.76 -6.49
N SER A 329 -26.28 26.12 -6.04
CA SER A 329 -27.35 26.42 -6.99
C SER A 329 -27.00 27.77 -7.64
N ALA A 330 -26.41 27.72 -8.84
CA ALA A 330 -26.24 28.83 -9.79
C ALA A 330 -24.91 29.61 -9.89
N SER A 331 -23.73 29.05 -9.56
CA SER A 331 -22.46 29.71 -9.93
C SER A 331 -21.42 28.73 -10.49
N GLU A 332 -21.12 28.91 -11.77
CA GLU A 332 -19.99 28.33 -12.55
C GLU A 332 -19.94 26.80 -12.67
N GLY A 333 -20.92 26.22 -13.38
CA GLY A 333 -20.79 24.88 -13.94
C GLY A 333 -19.85 24.88 -15.15
N VAL A 334 -18.85 23.99 -15.15
CA VAL A 334 -17.95 23.78 -16.29
C VAL A 334 -18.21 22.39 -16.86
N ALA A 335 -18.37 22.35 -18.18
CA ALA A 335 -18.43 21.21 -19.09
C ALA A 335 -18.70 19.82 -18.47
N ALA A 336 -19.85 19.23 -18.80
CA ALA A 336 -20.15 17.84 -18.52
C ALA A 336 -19.05 16.93 -19.10
N ALA A 337 -18.30 16.26 -18.22
CA ALA A 337 -17.48 15.11 -18.58
C ALA A 337 -18.35 13.87 -18.31
N PRO A 338 -19.17 13.39 -19.25
CA PRO A 338 -20.07 12.28 -18.98
C PRO A 338 -19.29 11.08 -18.45
N PRO A 339 -19.70 10.47 -17.31
CA PRO A 339 -21.02 10.58 -16.67
C PRO A 339 -21.17 11.61 -15.53
N PHE A 340 -20.18 12.45 -15.22
CA PHE A 340 -20.20 13.33 -14.03
C PHE A 340 -20.68 14.75 -14.31
N GLU A 341 -21.49 15.29 -13.39
CA GLU A 341 -21.62 16.74 -13.22
C GLU A 341 -20.41 17.28 -12.45
N VAL A 342 -19.69 18.26 -13.00
CA VAL A 342 -18.44 18.77 -12.40
C VAL A 342 -18.67 20.16 -11.80
N PHE A 343 -18.39 20.29 -10.50
CA PHE A 343 -18.41 21.54 -9.75
C PHE A 343 -16.98 21.88 -9.29
N VAL A 344 -16.49 23.06 -9.69
CA VAL A 344 -15.14 23.52 -9.31
C VAL A 344 -15.25 24.80 -8.49
N SER A 345 -14.61 24.85 -7.33
CA SER A 345 -14.51 26.05 -6.49
C SER A 345 -13.05 26.47 -6.32
N GLY A 346 -12.76 27.76 -6.52
CA GLY A 346 -11.46 28.34 -6.19
C GLY A 346 -11.28 28.44 -4.68
N LEU A 347 -10.18 27.90 -4.16
CA LEU A 347 -9.88 27.95 -2.72
C LEU A 347 -9.42 29.35 -2.26
N ASP A 348 -9.30 30.34 -3.14
CA ASP A 348 -8.66 31.63 -2.83
C ASP A 348 -9.60 32.71 -2.27
N GLY A 349 -10.89 32.41 -2.08
CA GLY A 349 -11.82 33.29 -1.36
C GLY A 349 -12.16 34.58 -2.11
N SER A 350 -11.79 34.73 -3.39
CA SER A 350 -12.34 35.80 -4.21
C SER A 350 -13.78 35.47 -4.54
N ALA A 351 -14.70 35.94 -3.68
CA ALA A 351 -16.07 36.21 -4.06
C ALA A 351 -16.05 37.29 -5.16
N GLY A 352 -15.78 36.88 -6.40
CA GLY A 352 -15.97 37.72 -7.57
C GLY A 352 -17.47 37.91 -7.76
N GLY A 353 -17.95 39.12 -7.53
CA GLY A 353 -19.37 39.45 -7.65
C GLY A 353 -19.89 39.35 -9.08
N GLY A 354 -21.17 39.01 -9.18
CA GLY A 354 -22.02 39.29 -10.35
C GLY A 354 -22.18 38.13 -11.36
N PRO A 355 -23.40 37.90 -11.88
CA PRO A 355 -23.73 36.71 -12.63
C PRO A 355 -23.27 36.82 -14.10
N ALA A 356 -22.49 35.84 -14.56
CA ALA A 356 -22.41 35.53 -15.97
C ALA A 356 -22.85 34.07 -16.17
N ARG A 357 -24.13 33.90 -16.57
CA ARG A 357 -24.61 32.65 -17.16
C ARG A 357 -23.92 32.47 -18.50
N GLY A 358 -22.81 31.74 -18.48
CA GLY A 358 -22.09 31.29 -19.65
C GLY A 358 -21.04 30.32 -19.17
N ALA A 359 -20.96 29.14 -19.80
CA ALA A 359 -19.87 28.20 -19.55
C ALA A 359 -18.55 28.89 -19.90
N VAL A 360 -17.91 29.51 -18.90
CA VAL A 360 -16.57 30.04 -19.05
C VAL A 360 -15.67 28.81 -19.21
N PRO A 361 -15.03 28.59 -20.36
CA PRO A 361 -14.08 27.51 -20.48
C PRO A 361 -12.97 27.76 -19.46
N LEU A 362 -12.87 26.91 -18.43
CA LEU A 362 -11.71 26.87 -17.55
C LEU A 362 -10.50 26.68 -18.45
N ARG A 363 -9.73 27.74 -18.73
CA ARG A 363 -8.35 27.61 -19.20
C ARG A 363 -7.59 27.04 -18.01
N PRO A 364 -7.29 25.73 -17.94
CA PRO A 364 -6.77 25.15 -16.72
C PRO A 364 -5.32 25.60 -16.62
N ARG A 365 -5.04 26.62 -15.79
CA ARG A 365 -3.68 26.92 -15.35
C ARG A 365 -3.19 25.92 -14.29
N ALA A 366 -4.08 25.06 -13.76
CA ALA A 366 -3.73 24.00 -12.81
C ALA A 366 -3.69 22.64 -13.55
N GLY A 367 -2.47 22.14 -13.81
CA GLY A 367 -2.24 20.86 -14.50
C GLY A 367 -2.95 19.68 -13.84
N LEU A 368 -3.10 19.70 -12.51
CA LEU A 368 -3.80 18.66 -11.76
C LEU A 368 -5.31 18.57 -12.04
N LEU A 369 -6.01 19.71 -12.08
CA LEU A 369 -7.45 19.69 -12.40
C LEU A 369 -7.66 19.19 -13.83
N ARG A 370 -6.82 19.65 -14.76
CA ARG A 370 -6.86 19.18 -16.14
C ARG A 370 -6.63 17.67 -16.22
N ALA A 371 -5.60 17.16 -15.57
CA ALA A 371 -5.29 15.74 -15.52
C ALA A 371 -6.48 14.92 -14.99
N LEU A 372 -7.09 15.37 -13.89
CA LEU A 372 -8.26 14.70 -13.31
C LEU A 372 -9.43 14.64 -14.29
N LEU A 373 -9.74 15.76 -14.96
CA LEU A 373 -10.83 15.85 -15.93
C LEU A 373 -10.55 15.04 -17.20
N GLU A 374 -9.31 15.02 -17.69
CA GLU A 374 -8.86 14.16 -18.80
C GLU A 374 -9.04 12.68 -18.47
N GLY A 375 -8.77 12.29 -17.22
CA GLY A 375 -9.01 10.95 -16.72
C GLY A 375 -10.49 10.58 -16.69
N LEU A 376 -11.32 11.45 -16.10
CA LEU A 376 -12.77 11.25 -16.01
C LEU A 376 -13.43 11.12 -17.38
N GLY A 377 -12.97 11.89 -18.37
CA GLY A 377 -13.47 11.83 -19.74
C GLY A 377 -13.01 10.61 -20.54
N ASN A 378 -12.01 9.87 -20.04
CA ASN A 378 -11.49 8.65 -20.66
C ASN A 378 -11.57 7.48 -19.66
N PRO A 379 -12.79 7.00 -19.33
CA PRO A 379 -12.96 5.88 -18.40
C PRO A 379 -12.36 4.61 -18.99
N CYS A 380 -11.22 4.17 -18.46
CA CYS A 380 -10.68 2.85 -18.77
C CYS A 380 -11.49 1.82 -17.97
N ALA A 381 -12.49 1.21 -18.62
CA ALA A 381 -13.28 0.13 -18.05
C ALA A 381 -13.72 -0.84 -19.16
N PRO A 382 -13.02 -1.96 -19.37
CA PRO A 382 -13.50 -3.00 -20.28
C PRO A 382 -14.88 -3.53 -19.83
N GLY A 383 -15.82 -3.67 -20.78
CA GLY A 383 -17.14 -4.28 -20.56
C GLY A 383 -18.20 -3.38 -19.90
N ARG A 384 -18.25 -2.08 -20.21
CA ARG A 384 -19.23 -1.15 -19.62
C ARG A 384 -20.61 -1.23 -20.29
N GLU A 385 -21.63 -1.59 -19.51
CA GLU A 385 -23.02 -1.18 -19.75
C GLU A 385 -23.29 0.10 -18.94
N HIS A 386 -23.84 1.14 -19.58
CA HIS A 386 -24.09 2.43 -18.93
C HIS A 386 -25.34 2.35 -18.06
N ALA A 387 -25.14 2.20 -16.76
CA ALA A 387 -26.20 2.32 -15.77
C ALA A 387 -26.65 3.78 -15.59
N SER A 388 -27.94 4.03 -15.72
CA SER A 388 -28.56 5.29 -15.34
C SER A 388 -28.68 5.32 -13.80
N SER A 389 -27.92 6.18 -13.12
CA SER A 389 -28.08 6.42 -11.68
C SER A 389 -28.90 7.67 -11.41
N SER A 390 -29.81 7.61 -10.44
CA SER A 390 -30.54 8.77 -9.92
C SER A 390 -30.27 8.91 -8.41
N PRO A 391 -29.65 10.01 -7.94
CA PRO A 391 -29.10 11.13 -8.73
C PRO A 391 -27.88 10.74 -9.60
N PRO A 392 -27.52 11.55 -10.62
CA PRO A 392 -26.30 11.36 -11.40
C PRO A 392 -25.05 11.53 -10.52
N PRO A 393 -23.94 10.88 -10.86
CA PRO A 393 -22.71 11.07 -10.12
C PRO A 393 -22.18 12.49 -10.33
N ALA A 394 -21.59 13.07 -9.29
CA ALA A 394 -21.08 14.44 -9.30
C ALA A 394 -19.63 14.49 -8.82
N LEU A 395 -18.79 15.29 -9.47
CA LEU A 395 -17.44 15.58 -9.02
C LEU A 395 -17.39 16.99 -8.42
N CYS A 396 -17.03 17.09 -7.16
CA CYS A 396 -16.76 18.35 -6.47
C CYS A 396 -15.26 18.52 -6.32
N ALA A 397 -14.68 19.57 -6.92
CA ALA A 397 -13.26 19.84 -6.84
C ALA A 397 -12.97 21.25 -6.29
N ALA A 398 -11.94 21.35 -5.46
CA ALA A 398 -11.42 22.59 -4.91
C ALA A 398 -9.93 22.73 -5.26
N VAL A 399 -9.56 23.84 -5.88
CA VAL A 399 -8.21 24.03 -6.46
C VAL A 399 -7.54 25.27 -5.87
N ARG A 400 -6.23 25.16 -5.55
CA ARG A 400 -5.38 26.26 -5.09
C ARG A 400 -3.96 26.13 -5.64
N GLY A 401 -3.57 26.95 -6.61
CA GLY A 401 -2.24 26.88 -7.20
C GLY A 401 -1.89 25.45 -7.66
N GLU A 402 -0.91 24.84 -7.01
CA GLU A 402 -0.40 23.48 -7.25
C GLU A 402 -1.18 22.37 -6.54
N HIS A 403 -2.32 22.70 -5.93
CA HIS A 403 -3.11 21.80 -5.09
C HIS A 403 -4.53 21.57 -5.60
N ILE A 404 -5.01 20.33 -5.50
CA ILE A 404 -6.41 19.96 -5.73
C ILE A 404 -6.91 19.01 -4.64
N VAL A 405 -8.15 19.19 -4.23
CA VAL A 405 -8.95 18.17 -3.55
C VAL A 405 -10.20 17.94 -4.37
N ALA A 406 -10.56 16.68 -4.63
CA ALA A 406 -11.77 16.33 -5.33
C ALA A 406 -12.51 15.19 -4.64
N ALA A 407 -13.84 15.23 -4.67
CA ALA A 407 -14.72 14.18 -4.21
C ALA A 407 -15.70 13.82 -5.34
N ALA A 408 -15.65 12.57 -5.79
CA ALA A 408 -16.60 12.00 -6.73
C ALA A 408 -17.74 11.34 -5.93
N THR A 409 -18.92 11.93 -5.95
CA THR A 409 -20.10 11.49 -5.21
C THR A 409 -20.97 10.58 -6.07
N PHE A 410 -21.43 9.48 -5.49
CA PHE A 410 -22.32 8.50 -6.09
C PHE A 410 -23.48 8.21 -5.13
N PRO A 411 -24.59 7.63 -5.61
CA PRO A 411 -25.60 7.08 -4.70
C PRO A 411 -24.97 6.05 -3.76
N GLY A 412 -24.97 6.32 -2.45
CA GLY A 412 -24.48 5.42 -1.42
C GLY A 412 -22.98 5.51 -1.10
N GLY A 413 -22.26 6.55 -1.55
CA GLY A 413 -20.87 6.81 -1.13
C GLY A 413 -20.15 7.83 -2.00
N PHE A 414 -18.91 8.16 -1.65
CA PHE A 414 -18.06 9.03 -2.46
C PHE A 414 -16.63 8.46 -2.52
N ASP A 415 -15.93 8.77 -3.59
CA ASP A 415 -14.49 8.57 -3.73
C ASP A 415 -13.77 9.91 -3.62
N MET A 416 -12.52 9.90 -3.21
CA MET A 416 -11.79 11.12 -2.90
C MET A 416 -10.39 11.11 -3.51
N LEU A 417 -9.93 12.29 -3.92
CA LEU A 417 -8.57 12.59 -4.37
C LEU A 417 -8.07 13.84 -3.63
N ASP A 418 -6.84 13.81 -3.15
CA ASP A 418 -6.07 14.97 -2.69
C ASP A 418 -4.70 14.92 -3.37
N ALA A 419 -4.30 15.97 -4.08
CA ALA A 419 -3.04 15.99 -4.80
C ALA A 419 -2.34 17.34 -4.77
N THR A 420 -1.00 17.29 -4.69
CA THR A 420 -0.09 18.44 -4.83
C THR A 420 0.95 18.13 -5.88
N ALA A 421 1.17 19.05 -6.82
CA ALA A 421 2.17 18.93 -7.87
C ALA A 421 2.80 20.29 -8.16
N GLY A 422 4.06 20.42 -7.78
CA GLY A 422 4.88 21.59 -8.01
C GLY A 422 6.26 21.25 -8.53
N ALA A 423 7.08 22.29 -8.69
CA ALA A 423 8.44 22.18 -9.19
C ALA A 423 9.36 21.36 -8.24
N ALA A 424 9.09 21.39 -6.93
CA ALA A 424 9.83 20.63 -5.94
C ALA A 424 9.20 19.25 -5.73
N SER A 425 9.78 18.22 -6.36
CA SER A 425 9.28 16.83 -6.32
C SER A 425 9.07 16.30 -4.89
N GLY A 426 9.88 16.73 -3.91
CA GLY A 426 9.77 16.27 -2.51
C GLY A 426 8.47 16.65 -1.80
N THR A 427 7.76 17.67 -2.26
CA THR A 427 6.45 18.07 -1.70
C THR A 427 5.26 17.50 -2.47
N ASN A 428 5.52 16.86 -3.60
CA ASN A 428 4.49 16.34 -4.46
C ASN A 428 3.91 15.06 -3.88
N ALA A 429 2.59 14.95 -3.93
CA ALA A 429 1.87 13.82 -3.36
C ALA A 429 0.54 13.63 -4.07
N VAL A 430 0.10 12.38 -4.16
CA VAL A 430 -1.28 12.01 -4.47
C VAL A 430 -1.77 11.10 -3.37
N TYR A 431 -2.97 11.37 -2.89
CA TYR A 431 -3.76 10.47 -2.08
C TYR A 431 -5.10 10.26 -2.75
N CYS A 432 -5.60 9.04 -2.74
CA CYS A 432 -6.93 8.72 -3.21
C CYS A 432 -7.58 7.65 -2.32
N ARG A 433 -8.90 7.69 -2.28
CA ARG A 433 -9.74 6.78 -1.52
C ARG A 433 -10.91 6.30 -2.36
N PHE A 434 -11.18 5.01 -2.27
CA PHE A 434 -12.28 4.33 -2.91
C PHE A 434 -13.14 3.66 -1.83
N ALA A 435 -14.28 4.26 -1.50
CA ALA A 435 -15.16 3.77 -0.45
C ALA A 435 -16.14 2.69 -0.97
N PRO A 436 -16.59 1.75 -0.13
CA PRO A 436 -17.60 0.76 -0.54
C PRO A 436 -18.90 1.42 -0.99
N ARG A 437 -19.58 0.80 -1.97
CA ARG A 437 -20.85 1.32 -2.50
C ARG A 437 -22.03 0.39 -2.23
N GLY A 438 -22.85 0.73 -1.24
CA GLY A 438 -24.14 0.08 -0.98
C GLY A 438 -24.13 -1.46 -1.03
N ALA A 439 -25.27 -2.03 -1.45
CA ALA A 439 -25.48 -3.48 -1.49
C ALA A 439 -24.81 -4.20 -2.68
N SER A 440 -24.51 -3.49 -3.77
CA SER A 440 -23.91 -4.06 -5.01
C SER A 440 -22.42 -4.36 -4.89
N ASP A 441 -21.74 -3.81 -3.87
CA ASP A 441 -20.32 -4.04 -3.64
C ASP A 441 -20.06 -4.99 -2.44
N ARG A 442 -21.08 -5.72 -1.96
CA ARG A 442 -21.04 -6.59 -0.75
C ARG A 442 -19.82 -7.51 -0.64
N ARG A 443 -19.15 -7.85 -1.74
CA ARG A 443 -17.98 -8.73 -1.80
C ARG A 443 -16.61 -8.00 -1.83
N GLY A 444 -16.58 -6.66 -1.82
CA GLY A 444 -15.34 -5.87 -1.80
C GLY A 444 -14.57 -5.84 -3.13
N VAL A 445 -15.15 -6.38 -4.19
CA VAL A 445 -14.49 -6.54 -5.50
C VAL A 445 -14.10 -5.18 -6.11
N ARG A 446 -14.90 -4.14 -5.90
CA ARG A 446 -14.55 -2.78 -6.36
C ARG A 446 -13.26 -2.28 -5.73
N GLY A 447 -13.07 -2.56 -4.44
CA GLY A 447 -11.84 -2.28 -3.73
C GLY A 447 -10.67 -3.06 -4.34
N GLU A 448 -10.83 -4.37 -4.53
CA GLU A 448 -9.79 -5.24 -5.15
C GLU A 448 -9.34 -4.70 -6.54
N LEU A 449 -10.30 -4.26 -7.36
CA LEU A 449 -10.05 -3.64 -8.67
C LEU A 449 -9.24 -2.34 -8.55
N ALA A 450 -9.64 -1.44 -7.65
CA ALA A 450 -8.92 -0.20 -7.40
C ALA A 450 -7.51 -0.47 -6.88
N ALA A 451 -7.36 -1.40 -5.94
CA ALA A 451 -6.08 -1.77 -5.34
C ALA A 451 -5.08 -2.29 -6.38
N GLY A 452 -5.51 -3.17 -7.29
CA GLY A 452 -4.66 -3.71 -8.35
C GLY A 452 -4.13 -2.61 -9.28
N VAL A 453 -5.00 -1.69 -9.72
CA VAL A 453 -4.58 -0.57 -10.58
C VAL A 453 -3.66 0.39 -9.83
N LEU A 454 -3.97 0.74 -8.58
CA LEU A 454 -3.15 1.64 -7.78
C LEU A 454 -1.75 1.07 -7.54
N ALA A 455 -1.65 -0.22 -7.20
CA ALA A 455 -0.37 -0.90 -7.03
C ALA A 455 0.46 -0.87 -8.33
N GLY A 456 -0.16 -1.17 -9.48
CA GLY A 456 0.50 -1.09 -10.79
C GLY A 456 0.97 0.31 -11.18
N LEU A 457 0.36 1.36 -10.62
CA LEU A 457 0.75 2.76 -10.80
C LEU A 457 1.81 3.25 -9.80
N GLY A 458 2.30 2.37 -8.93
CA GLY A 458 3.32 2.67 -7.92
C GLY A 458 2.78 3.38 -6.68
N PHE A 459 1.48 3.31 -6.41
CA PHE A 459 0.94 3.74 -5.11
C PHE A 459 1.26 2.69 -4.05
N ALA A 460 1.58 3.15 -2.85
CA ALA A 460 1.40 2.33 -1.66
C ALA A 460 -0.10 2.23 -1.39
N VAL A 461 -0.60 1.00 -1.23
CA VAL A 461 -2.04 0.71 -1.13
C VAL A 461 -2.33 0.10 0.24
N ALA A 462 -3.32 0.65 0.93
CA ALA A 462 -3.95 0.03 2.08
C ALA A 462 -5.37 -0.40 1.71
N VAL A 463 -5.64 -1.69 1.81
CA VAL A 463 -7.00 -2.23 1.77
C VAL A 463 -7.47 -2.42 3.20
N THR A 464 -8.64 -1.89 3.54
CA THR A 464 -9.23 -2.12 4.85
C THR A 464 -10.71 -2.33 4.73
N GLY A 465 -11.12 -3.56 5.06
CA GLY A 465 -12.43 -4.05 4.68
C GLY A 465 -12.67 -3.94 3.19
N ARG A 466 -13.61 -3.09 2.82
CA ARG A 466 -14.00 -2.86 1.43
C ARG A 466 -13.55 -1.49 0.92
N GLU A 467 -12.91 -0.70 1.77
CA GLU A 467 -12.30 0.55 1.42
C GLU A 467 -10.87 0.34 0.94
N VAL A 468 -10.48 1.11 -0.07
CA VAL A 468 -9.11 1.14 -0.55
C VAL A 468 -8.59 2.56 -0.54
N SER A 469 -7.43 2.74 0.08
CA SER A 469 -6.70 3.99 0.07
C SER A 469 -5.35 3.79 -0.60
N GLY A 470 -4.97 4.73 -1.45
CA GLY A 470 -3.68 4.73 -2.13
C GLY A 470 -2.96 6.06 -1.93
N TRP A 471 -1.65 6.02 -1.70
CA TRP A 471 -0.80 7.21 -1.69
C TRP A 471 0.51 7.01 -2.44
N VAL A 472 1.01 8.10 -3.03
CA VAL A 472 2.34 8.18 -3.65
C VAL A 472 2.92 9.57 -3.41
N ARG A 473 4.25 9.67 -3.24
CA ARG A 473 4.95 10.92 -2.91
C ARG A 473 6.28 11.01 -3.63
N GLY A 474 6.85 12.21 -3.70
CA GLY A 474 8.23 12.40 -4.14
C GLY A 474 8.43 12.36 -5.67
N LEU A 475 7.35 12.23 -6.44
CA LEU A 475 7.44 12.12 -7.90
C LEU A 475 7.51 13.50 -8.58
N PRO A 476 8.13 13.59 -9.78
CA PRO A 476 8.08 14.77 -10.62
C PRO A 476 6.64 15.19 -10.94
N CYS A 477 6.41 16.49 -11.18
CA CYS A 477 5.09 17.05 -11.47
C CYS A 477 4.36 16.29 -12.61
N ALA A 478 5.07 15.95 -13.68
CA ALA A 478 4.50 15.23 -14.82
C ALA A 478 3.99 13.82 -14.46
N GLU A 479 4.71 13.10 -13.60
CA GLU A 479 4.29 11.79 -13.11
C GLU A 479 3.10 11.90 -12.17
N ILE A 480 3.07 12.92 -11.32
CA ILE A 480 1.93 13.18 -10.42
C ILE A 480 0.66 13.46 -11.24
N GLU A 481 0.75 14.29 -12.28
CA GLU A 481 -0.36 14.51 -13.21
C GLU A 481 -0.81 13.21 -13.89
N GLU A 482 0.11 12.32 -14.24
CA GLU A 482 -0.25 10.99 -14.76
C GLU A 482 -1.04 10.17 -13.73
N ARG A 483 -0.61 10.15 -12.46
CA ARG A 483 -1.31 9.44 -11.39
C ARG A 483 -2.69 10.03 -11.13
N VAL A 484 -2.81 11.36 -11.10
CA VAL A 484 -4.10 12.06 -10.95
C VAL A 484 -5.04 11.76 -12.11
N ARG A 485 -4.51 11.70 -13.35
CA ARG A 485 -5.29 11.31 -14.54
C ARG A 485 -5.79 9.88 -14.43
N ALA A 486 -4.95 8.95 -13.99
CA ALA A 486 -5.35 7.57 -13.79
C ALA A 486 -6.43 7.44 -12.70
N VAL A 487 -6.32 8.17 -11.58
CA VAL A 487 -7.35 8.19 -10.53
C VAL A 487 -8.67 8.74 -11.06
N GLY A 488 -8.65 9.77 -11.91
CA GLY A 488 -9.85 10.26 -12.60
C GLY A 488 -10.51 9.18 -13.47
N GLY A 489 -9.70 8.42 -14.22
CA GLY A 489 -10.16 7.26 -14.98
C GLY A 489 -10.77 6.17 -14.09
N LEU A 490 -10.21 5.93 -12.91
CA LEU A 490 -10.77 4.99 -11.92
C LEU A 490 -12.09 5.46 -11.33
N PHE A 491 -12.26 6.75 -11.01
CA PHE A 491 -13.54 7.28 -10.52
C PHE A 491 -14.67 7.00 -11.53
N ALA A 492 -14.39 7.21 -12.82
CA ALA A 492 -15.36 6.95 -13.88
C ALA A 492 -15.52 5.46 -14.19
N GLY A 493 -14.42 4.70 -14.25
CA GLY A 493 -14.40 3.28 -14.60
C GLY A 493 -15.02 2.39 -13.52
N LEU A 494 -14.84 2.74 -12.25
CA LEU A 494 -15.44 2.05 -11.10
C LEU A 494 -16.81 2.63 -10.72
N GLY A 495 -17.49 3.30 -11.66
CA GLY A 495 -18.85 3.82 -11.54
C GLY A 495 -19.91 2.76 -11.20
N PRO A 496 -21.17 3.17 -10.91
CA PRO A 496 -22.29 2.23 -10.72
C PRO A 496 -22.49 1.35 -11.95
N ARG A 497 -22.89 0.09 -11.75
CA ARG A 497 -23.26 -0.87 -12.81
C ARG A 497 -24.69 -1.36 -12.60
N ASP A 498 -25.38 -1.67 -13.69
CA ASP A 498 -26.69 -2.32 -13.67
C ASP A 498 -26.51 -3.81 -13.28
N GLY A 499 -27.41 -4.38 -12.48
CA GLY A 499 -27.41 -5.82 -12.18
C GLY A 499 -26.52 -6.27 -11.00
N ALA A 500 -25.81 -7.41 -11.17
CA ALA A 500 -25.21 -8.23 -10.10
C ALA A 500 -23.98 -7.63 -9.39
N GLY A 501 -23.53 -6.42 -9.76
CA GLY A 501 -22.36 -5.76 -9.19
C GLY A 501 -21.04 -6.20 -9.83
N TRP A 502 -19.92 -5.98 -9.13
CA TRP A 502 -18.59 -6.37 -9.61
C TRP A 502 -18.28 -7.82 -9.25
N GLU A 503 -17.80 -8.59 -10.23
CA GLU A 503 -17.39 -9.98 -10.05
C GLU A 503 -15.89 -10.12 -9.84
N ARG A 504 -15.48 -10.96 -8.89
CA ARG A 504 -14.05 -11.13 -8.54
C ARG A 504 -13.20 -11.61 -9.72
N ALA A 505 -13.76 -12.39 -10.64
CA ALA A 505 -13.08 -12.84 -11.85
C ALA A 505 -12.69 -11.69 -12.80
N ALA A 506 -13.31 -10.52 -12.67
CA ALA A 506 -12.96 -9.34 -13.46
C ALA A 506 -11.76 -8.56 -12.93
N ALA A 507 -11.25 -8.87 -11.72
CA ALA A 507 -10.21 -8.10 -11.04
C ALA A 507 -8.91 -7.98 -11.85
N GLY A 508 -8.31 -9.11 -12.21
CA GLY A 508 -7.07 -9.17 -13.01
C GLY A 508 -7.22 -8.56 -14.41
N PRO A 509 -8.16 -9.06 -15.24
CA PRO A 509 -8.36 -8.53 -16.59
C PRO A 509 -8.69 -7.04 -16.65
N PHE A 510 -9.38 -6.52 -15.63
CA PHE A 510 -9.62 -5.08 -15.52
C PHE A 510 -8.34 -4.31 -15.22
N ALA A 511 -7.53 -4.76 -14.27
CA ALA A 511 -6.28 -4.07 -13.93
C ALA A 511 -5.32 -4.05 -15.12
N GLU A 512 -5.14 -5.18 -15.81
CA GLU A 512 -4.33 -5.27 -17.02
C GLU A 512 -4.87 -4.41 -18.16
N GLY A 513 -6.19 -4.50 -18.42
CA GLY A 513 -6.85 -3.70 -19.43
C GLY A 513 -6.75 -2.20 -19.14
N PHE A 514 -6.92 -1.82 -17.86
CA PHE A 514 -6.74 -0.45 -17.42
C PHE A 514 -5.30 0.00 -17.66
N MET A 515 -4.30 -0.78 -17.25
CA MET A 515 -2.88 -0.40 -17.39
C MET A 515 -2.45 -0.28 -18.86
N ARG A 516 -2.98 -1.14 -19.74
CA ARG A 516 -2.77 -1.07 -21.18
C ARG A 516 -3.42 0.16 -21.80
N ASP A 517 -4.69 0.39 -21.47
CA ASP A 517 -5.54 1.38 -22.13
C ASP A 517 -5.60 2.71 -21.38
N ARG A 518 -4.77 2.89 -20.31
CA ARG A 518 -4.83 4.04 -19.41
C ARG A 518 -4.68 5.37 -20.14
N PRO A 519 -5.34 6.45 -19.66
CA PRO A 519 -5.23 7.74 -20.31
C PRO A 519 -3.81 8.27 -20.10
N ARG A 520 -3.02 8.41 -21.17
CA ARG A 520 -1.68 9.01 -21.14
C ARG A 520 -1.78 10.48 -21.53
N GLY A 521 -0.95 11.33 -20.91
CA GLY A 521 -0.84 12.73 -21.33
C GLY A 521 -0.36 12.82 -22.78
N ALA A 522 -0.79 13.85 -23.52
CA ALA A 522 -0.23 14.13 -24.83
C ALA A 522 1.30 14.30 -24.69
N ALA A 523 2.08 13.52 -25.44
CA ALA A 523 3.53 13.70 -25.49
C ALA A 523 3.82 15.15 -25.86
N THR A 524 4.58 15.86 -25.02
CA THR A 524 5.07 17.19 -25.34
C THR A 524 5.92 17.09 -26.61
N PRO A 525 5.58 17.78 -27.71
CA PRO A 525 6.38 17.72 -28.92
C PRO A 525 7.59 18.63 -28.73
N ASN A 526 8.61 18.15 -28.02
CA ASN A 526 9.93 18.76 -28.03
C ASN A 526 10.99 17.78 -27.52
N ASP A 527 11.32 16.78 -28.35
CA ASP A 527 12.62 16.10 -28.26
C ASP A 527 13.00 15.47 -29.62
N SER A 528 12.84 16.25 -30.69
CA SER A 528 13.42 15.96 -32.00
C SER A 528 14.35 17.09 -32.43
N GLY A 529 15.39 17.33 -31.62
CA GLY A 529 16.57 18.09 -32.03
C GLY A 529 17.70 17.11 -32.36
N GLY A 530 18.00 16.91 -33.64
CA GLY A 530 19.12 16.04 -34.03
C GLY A 530 19.23 15.72 -35.51
N ALA A 531 19.74 16.70 -36.27
CA ALA A 531 20.52 16.56 -37.50
C ALA A 531 19.95 15.68 -38.65
N ARG A 532 19.38 16.34 -39.68
CA ARG A 532 19.63 15.95 -41.07
C ARG A 532 20.30 17.09 -41.80
N THR A 533 21.62 17.00 -41.87
CA THR A 533 22.45 17.79 -42.77
C THR A 533 22.07 17.45 -44.22
N SER A 534 21.75 18.49 -44.98
CA SER A 534 21.65 18.49 -46.43
C SER A 534 22.95 17.99 -47.06
N GLY A 535 22.90 16.86 -47.76
CA GLY A 535 23.89 16.44 -48.76
C GLY A 535 23.24 16.51 -50.13
N GLY A 536 23.79 17.35 -51.02
CA GLY A 536 23.24 17.64 -52.34
C GLY A 536 23.28 16.46 -53.31
N MET A 537 22.28 16.44 -54.18
CA MET A 537 22.28 15.66 -55.43
C MET A 537 23.10 16.41 -56.48
N THR A 538 24.06 15.71 -57.08
CA THR A 538 24.23 15.72 -58.54
C THR A 538 23.19 14.83 -59.18
#